data_AF-A0AAW0TQK0-F1
#
_entry.id   AF-A0AAW0TQK0-F1
#
_cell.length_a   1.000
_cell.length_b   1.000
_cell.length_c   1.000
_cell.angle_alpha   90.00
_cell.angle_beta   90.00
_cell.angle_gamma   90.00
#
_symmetry.space_group_name_H-M   'P 1'
#
loop_
_entity.id
_entity.type
_entity.pdbx_description
1 polymer ?
#
loop_
_entity_poly.entity_id
_entity_poly.type
_entity_poly.pdbx_seq_one_letter_code
_entity_poly.pdbx_strand_id
1 'polypeptide(L)'
;MKKRKKEKLKNNTLIDGRKYVDREKELPGMTRPTKLVPLLQQHPKETYKKFLKRVDRVTHEIIKEADFEKKFKVEVKRDERGQVVAVQHQEKIDPLLSDKQKEDLVEREEKKKAARRERDKRRRGKKRKNDGDDDDDEFSYYQDKFEFGEVVYEPPSLDTEKLTRKMNRNEEKSRSFLFMEKLKEKQDESSPSNKPSKKAAKIPAGRRRILEEERQRVVEAYRSMKASKHSLTQQSTM
;
A
#
# COMPACT_ATOMS: atom_id res chain seq x y z
N MET A 1 38.43 55.33 9.84
CA MET A 1 38.06 53.96 9.42
C MET A 1 38.34 53.78 7.92
N LYS A 2 39.31 52.94 7.54
CA LYS A 2 39.66 52.70 6.13
C LYS A 2 38.58 51.82 5.48
N LYS A 3 37.80 52.38 4.54
CA LYS A 3 36.82 51.62 3.75
C LYS A 3 37.57 50.61 2.88
N ARG A 4 37.39 49.30 3.13
CA ARG A 4 37.95 48.24 2.28
C ARG A 4 37.30 48.36 0.89
N LYS A 5 38.11 48.61 -0.14
CA LYS A 5 37.66 48.55 -1.55
C LYS A 5 37.18 47.12 -1.81
N LYS A 6 35.90 46.95 -2.17
CA LYS A 6 35.40 45.68 -2.69
C LYS A 6 36.06 45.46 -4.06
N GLU A 7 36.96 44.49 -4.14
CA GLU A 7 37.47 44.03 -5.44
C GLU A 7 36.28 43.61 -6.30
N LYS A 8 36.15 44.26 -7.47
CA LYS A 8 35.19 43.83 -8.48
C LYS A 8 35.74 42.53 -9.08
N LEU A 9 35.05 41.42 -8.83
CA LEU A 9 35.32 40.14 -9.47
C LEU A 9 35.38 40.35 -10.99
N LYS A 10 36.45 39.88 -11.63
CA LYS A 10 36.61 39.95 -13.09
C LYS A 10 35.49 39.10 -13.71
N ASN A 11 34.54 39.74 -14.38
CA ASN A 11 33.22 39.20 -14.71
C ASN A 11 33.16 38.06 -15.76
N ASN A 12 34.28 37.48 -16.19
CA ASN A 12 34.28 36.53 -17.31
C ASN A 12 34.91 35.16 -17.01
N THR A 13 35.30 34.88 -15.77
CA THR A 13 35.85 33.55 -15.44
C THR A 13 34.69 32.59 -15.16
N LEU A 14 34.45 31.68 -16.10
CA LEU A 14 33.49 30.60 -15.95
C LEU A 14 33.86 29.76 -14.71
N ILE A 15 32.90 29.51 -13.83
CA ILE A 15 33.15 28.73 -12.61
C ILE A 15 33.32 27.27 -12.98
N ASP A 16 34.47 26.71 -12.61
CA ASP A 16 34.80 25.31 -12.79
C ASP A 16 34.80 24.60 -11.44
N GLY A 17 33.80 23.72 -11.22
CA GLY A 17 33.69 22.93 -10.00
C GLY A 17 34.89 22.01 -9.76
N ARG A 18 35.62 21.58 -10.81
CA ARG A 18 36.78 20.67 -10.67
C ARG A 18 37.89 21.24 -9.81
N LYS A 19 37.99 22.58 -9.75
CA LYS A 19 38.99 23.29 -8.94
C LYS A 19 38.71 23.21 -7.44
N TYR A 20 37.50 22.84 -7.06
CA TYR A 20 37.01 22.81 -5.68
C TYR A 20 36.73 21.39 -5.17
N VAL A 21 36.90 20.38 -6.03
CA VAL A 21 36.85 18.98 -5.62
C VAL A 21 38.26 18.57 -5.23
N ASP A 22 38.65 18.90 -3.99
CA ASP A 22 39.83 18.26 -3.41
C ASP A 22 39.56 16.75 -3.29
N ARG A 23 40.62 15.94 -3.43
CA ARG A 23 40.51 14.48 -3.22
C ARG A 23 39.98 14.25 -1.82
N GLU A 24 38.72 13.84 -1.70
CA GLU A 24 38.08 13.53 -0.43
C GLU A 24 38.96 12.54 0.32
N LYS A 25 39.53 12.97 1.45
CA LYS A 25 40.30 12.07 2.31
C LYS A 25 39.29 11.18 3.01
N GLU A 26 39.40 9.87 2.80
CA GLU A 26 38.62 8.89 3.53
C GLU A 26 38.89 9.07 5.03
N LEU A 27 37.86 9.44 5.78
CA LEU A 27 37.96 9.57 7.22
C LEU A 27 37.87 8.19 7.87
N PRO A 28 38.55 7.97 9.01
CA PRO A 28 38.43 6.72 9.76
C PRO A 28 36.97 6.40 10.06
N GLY A 29 36.50 5.21 9.67
CA GLY A 29 35.12 4.78 9.84
C GLY A 29 34.19 4.97 8.63
N MET A 30 34.67 5.55 7.52
CA MET A 30 33.98 5.48 6.22
C MET A 30 34.15 4.09 5.60
N THR A 31 33.24 3.17 5.87
CA THR A 31 33.24 1.81 5.29
C THR A 31 32.51 1.73 3.95
N ARG A 32 31.83 2.81 3.53
CA ARG A 32 31.07 2.86 2.28
C ARG A 32 31.91 3.55 1.20
N PRO A 33 31.96 3.01 -0.03
CA PRO A 33 32.65 3.67 -1.12
C PRO A 33 31.99 5.04 -1.38
N THR A 34 32.81 6.06 -1.60
CA THR A 34 32.36 7.40 -1.97
C THR A 34 31.66 7.33 -3.31
N LYS A 35 30.46 7.92 -3.38
CA LYS A 35 29.68 7.95 -4.62
C LYS A 35 30.20 9.03 -5.54
N LEU A 36 30.12 8.75 -6.83
CA LEU A 36 30.45 9.70 -7.87
C LEU A 36 29.40 10.82 -7.91
N VAL A 37 29.79 12.01 -7.48
CA VAL A 37 28.99 13.23 -7.59
C VAL A 37 29.25 13.86 -8.97
N PRO A 38 28.22 14.34 -9.68
CA PRO A 38 28.41 15.01 -10.96
C PRO A 38 29.26 16.26 -10.80
N LEU A 39 30.25 16.42 -11.68
CA LEU A 39 31.12 17.60 -11.72
C LEU A 39 30.35 18.80 -12.31
N LEU A 40 30.01 19.76 -11.47
CA LEU A 40 29.24 20.93 -11.89
C LEU A 40 30.15 22.07 -12.36
N GLN A 41 30.04 22.42 -13.64
CA GLN A 41 30.71 23.57 -14.25
C GLN A 41 29.68 24.54 -14.77
N GLN A 42 29.93 25.84 -14.65
CA GLN A 42 29.08 26.88 -15.24
C GLN A 42 29.17 26.80 -16.77
N HIS A 43 28.05 26.90 -17.48
CA HIS A 43 28.07 26.91 -18.95
C HIS A 43 28.36 28.31 -19.51
N PRO A 44 28.97 28.45 -20.70
CA PRO A 44 29.33 29.75 -21.29
C PRO A 44 28.17 30.75 -21.42
N LYS A 45 26.94 30.26 -21.62
CA LYS A 45 25.71 31.08 -21.74
C LYS A 45 24.88 31.14 -20.45
N GLU A 46 25.37 30.55 -19.37
CA GLU A 46 24.65 30.47 -18.10
C GLU A 46 25.10 31.58 -17.15
N THR A 47 24.14 32.39 -16.68
CA THR A 47 24.39 33.41 -15.66
C THR A 47 24.76 32.74 -14.33
N TYR A 48 25.61 33.38 -13.54
CA TYR A 48 25.99 32.92 -12.19
C TYR A 48 24.79 32.52 -11.31
N LYS A 49 23.72 33.32 -11.29
CA LYS A 49 22.51 33.02 -10.52
C LYS A 49 21.79 31.75 -11.01
N LYS A 50 21.80 31.50 -12.33
CA LYS A 50 21.22 30.28 -12.92
C LYS A 50 22.09 29.06 -12.55
N PHE A 51 23.41 29.21 -12.63
CA PHE A 51 24.36 28.20 -12.17
C PHE A 51 24.13 27.80 -10.71
N LEU A 52 24.06 28.77 -9.80
CA LEU A 52 23.80 28.49 -8.38
C LEU A 52 22.47 27.76 -8.15
N LYS A 53 21.39 28.16 -8.85
CA LYS A 53 20.11 27.45 -8.77
C LYS A 53 20.21 26.02 -9.29
N ARG A 54 21.02 25.78 -10.33
CA ARG A 54 21.26 24.43 -10.84
C ARG A 54 22.07 23.59 -9.86
N VAL A 55 23.11 24.17 -9.25
CA VAL A 55 23.88 23.53 -8.18
C VAL A 55 22.96 23.13 -7.04
N ASP A 56 22.16 24.07 -6.54
CA ASP A 56 21.21 23.83 -5.45
C ASP A 56 20.20 22.72 -5.78
N ARG A 57 19.68 22.71 -7.01
CA ARG A 57 18.78 21.64 -7.44
C ARG A 57 19.48 20.27 -7.45
N VAL A 58 20.68 20.19 -8.02
CA VAL A 58 21.44 18.93 -8.11
C VAL A 58 21.84 18.42 -6.73
N THR A 59 22.26 19.30 -5.82
CA THR A 59 22.59 18.91 -4.44
C THR A 59 21.37 18.35 -3.72
N HIS A 60 20.20 18.99 -3.85
CA HIS A 60 18.96 18.48 -3.28
C HIS A 60 18.55 17.12 -3.86
N GLU A 61 18.77 16.88 -5.16
CA GLU A 61 18.51 15.58 -5.78
C GLU A 61 19.41 14.48 -5.19
N ILE A 62 20.70 14.78 -4.96
CA ILE A 62 21.66 13.85 -4.34
C ILE A 62 21.31 13.57 -2.88
N ILE A 63 20.94 14.60 -2.11
CA ILE A 63 20.53 14.44 -0.70
C ILE A 63 19.29 13.55 -0.62
N LYS A 64 18.27 13.82 -1.45
CA LYS A 64 17.04 13.02 -1.50
C LYS A 64 17.31 11.56 -1.88
N GLU A 65 18.24 11.33 -2.80
CA GLU A 65 18.68 9.98 -3.16
C GLU A 65 19.36 9.29 -1.97
N ALA A 66 20.28 9.95 -1.27
CA ALA A 66 20.91 9.40 -0.07
C ALA A 66 19.90 9.06 1.04
N ASP A 67 18.90 9.93 1.25
CA ASP A 67 17.81 9.68 2.18
C ASP A 67 16.93 8.50 1.75
N PHE A 68 16.64 8.41 0.46
CA PHE A 68 15.89 7.29 -0.12
C PHE A 68 16.62 5.97 0.08
N GLU A 69 17.90 5.92 -0.26
CA GLU A 69 18.74 4.74 -0.06
C GLU A 69 18.80 4.30 1.39
N LYS A 70 18.98 5.25 2.32
CA LYS A 70 18.98 4.97 3.75
C LYS A 70 17.63 4.41 4.21
N LYS A 71 16.54 5.01 3.74
CA LYS A 71 15.17 4.62 4.11
C LYS A 71 14.81 3.22 3.63
N PHE A 72 15.19 2.89 2.40
CA PHE A 72 14.82 1.63 1.75
C PHE A 72 15.92 0.57 1.79
N LYS A 73 17.12 0.90 2.29
CA LYS A 73 18.31 0.03 2.31
C LYS A 73 18.65 -0.47 0.92
N VAL A 74 18.79 0.47 0.00
CA VAL A 74 19.04 0.24 -1.41
C VAL A 74 20.22 1.11 -1.81
N GLU A 75 21.04 0.65 -2.75
CA GLU A 75 22.12 1.42 -3.35
C GLU A 75 21.75 1.74 -4.80
N VAL A 76 21.73 3.03 -5.14
CA VAL A 76 21.44 3.51 -6.50
C VAL A 76 22.77 3.78 -7.18
N LYS A 77 23.09 2.97 -8.20
CA LYS A 77 24.30 3.13 -9.01
C LYS A 77 23.99 4.03 -10.20
N ARG A 78 24.76 5.10 -10.33
CA ARG A 78 24.69 6.04 -11.46
C ARG A 78 25.90 5.90 -12.37
N ASP A 79 25.66 6.08 -13.67
CA ASP A 79 26.70 6.25 -14.67
C ASP A 79 27.36 7.63 -14.56
N GLU A 80 28.49 7.81 -15.25
CA GLU A 80 29.18 9.12 -15.41
C GLU A 80 28.26 10.22 -15.95
N ARG A 81 27.20 9.84 -16.69
CA ARG A 81 26.19 10.73 -17.26
C ARG A 81 25.06 11.07 -16.28
N GLY A 82 25.07 10.51 -15.08
CA GLY A 82 24.06 10.71 -14.04
C GLY A 82 22.77 9.90 -14.24
N GLN A 83 22.74 8.95 -15.18
CA GLN A 83 21.61 8.04 -15.37
C GLN A 83 21.68 6.87 -14.39
N VAL A 84 20.52 6.40 -13.92
CA VAL A 84 20.44 5.26 -13.00
C VAL A 84 20.58 3.96 -13.78
N VAL A 85 21.64 3.20 -13.50
CA VAL A 85 21.94 1.92 -14.17
C VAL A 85 21.28 0.76 -13.45
N ALA A 86 21.43 0.76 -12.12
CA ALA A 86 21.02 -0.35 -11.29
C ALA A 86 20.62 0.15 -9.91
N VAL A 87 19.61 -0.53 -9.36
CA VAL A 87 19.10 -0.30 -8.01
C VAL A 87 19.28 -1.63 -7.29
N GLN A 88 20.29 -1.71 -6.43
CA GLN A 88 20.66 -2.94 -5.73
C GLN A 88 20.14 -2.88 -4.30
N HIS A 89 19.36 -3.87 -3.88
CA HIS A 89 18.96 -3.96 -2.48
C HIS A 89 20.20 -4.30 -1.66
N GLN A 90 20.53 -3.50 -0.65
CA GLN A 90 21.53 -3.88 0.33
C GLN A 90 20.84 -4.89 1.25
N GLU A 91 20.92 -6.17 0.88
CA GLU A 91 20.60 -7.25 1.81
C GLU A 91 21.41 -7.02 3.09
N LYS A 92 20.81 -7.35 4.24
CA LYS A 92 21.41 -7.18 5.56
C LYS A 92 22.59 -8.13 5.73
N ILE A 93 23.65 -7.90 5.00
CA ILE A 93 24.95 -8.40 5.33
C ILE A 93 25.54 -7.27 6.15
N ASP A 94 25.38 -7.37 7.47
CA ASP A 94 26.19 -6.57 8.37
C ASP A 94 27.65 -6.75 7.92
N PRO A 95 28.41 -5.68 7.63
CA PRO A 95 29.81 -5.80 7.22
C PRO A 95 30.68 -6.50 8.28
N LEU A 96 30.15 -6.68 9.49
CA LEU A 96 30.73 -7.37 10.64
C LEU A 96 30.43 -8.88 10.68
N LEU A 97 29.54 -9.40 9.83
CA LEU A 97 29.28 -10.84 9.76
C LEU A 97 30.44 -11.52 9.03
N SER A 98 30.96 -12.60 9.63
CA SER A 98 31.96 -13.45 9.00
C SER A 98 31.40 -14.09 7.73
N ASP A 99 32.23 -14.39 6.74
CA ASP A 99 31.77 -14.91 5.44
C ASP A 99 30.95 -16.21 5.59
N LYS A 100 31.25 -17.02 6.61
CA LYS A 100 30.48 -18.22 6.97
C LYS A 100 29.02 -17.93 7.34
N GLN A 101 28.77 -16.85 8.06
CA GLN A 101 27.40 -16.46 8.44
C GLN A 101 26.61 -15.90 7.25
N LYS A 102 27.30 -15.34 6.25
CA LYS A 102 26.68 -14.88 5.00
C LYS A 102 26.27 -16.09 4.15
N GLU A 103 27.14 -17.08 4.03
CA GLU A 103 26.85 -18.34 3.31
C GLU A 103 25.65 -19.06 3.93
N ASP A 104 25.59 -19.18 5.26
CA ASP A 104 24.46 -19.80 5.97
C ASP A 104 23.12 -19.06 5.74
N LEU A 105 23.17 -17.72 5.66
CA LEU A 105 21.97 -16.91 5.38
C LEU A 105 21.49 -17.08 3.94
N VAL A 106 22.41 -17.11 2.99
CA VAL A 106 22.11 -17.35 1.56
C VAL A 106 21.54 -18.76 1.37
N GLU A 107 22.16 -19.78 1.97
CA GLU A 107 21.68 -21.16 1.88
C GLU A 107 20.27 -21.31 2.49
N ARG A 108 20.00 -20.61 3.61
CA ARG A 108 18.67 -20.59 4.24
C ARG A 108 17.62 -19.85 3.39
N GLU A 109 18.01 -18.78 2.72
CA GLU A 109 17.17 -18.05 1.76
C GLU A 109 16.80 -18.93 0.56
N GLU A 110 17.78 -19.66 0.00
CA GLU A 110 17.57 -20.56 -1.13
C GLU A 110 16.66 -21.73 -0.77
N LYS A 111 16.87 -22.37 0.39
CA LYS A 111 15.98 -23.42 0.91
C LYS A 111 14.54 -22.94 1.04
N LYS A 112 14.33 -21.71 1.53
CA LYS A 112 12.97 -21.10 1.61
C LYS A 112 12.37 -20.83 0.23
N LYS A 113 13.15 -20.32 -0.72
CA LYS A 113 12.69 -20.07 -2.10
C LYS A 113 12.32 -21.38 -2.81
N ALA A 114 13.11 -22.44 -2.62
CA ALA A 114 12.83 -23.78 -3.16
C ALA A 114 11.53 -24.36 -2.58
N ALA A 115 11.37 -24.34 -1.25
CA ALA A 115 10.15 -24.82 -0.58
C ALA A 115 8.90 -24.05 -1.03
N ARG A 116 9.01 -22.73 -1.27
CA ARG A 116 7.91 -21.92 -1.79
C ARG A 116 7.54 -22.32 -3.23
N ARG A 117 8.52 -22.52 -4.10
CA ARG A 117 8.29 -22.98 -5.49
C ARG A 117 7.63 -24.35 -5.53
N GLU A 118 8.05 -25.28 -4.68
CA GLU A 118 7.45 -26.60 -4.56
C GLU A 118 5.99 -26.53 -4.09
N ARG A 119 5.72 -25.71 -3.06
CA ARG A 119 4.34 -25.48 -2.58
C ARG A 119 3.44 -24.92 -3.68
N ASP A 120 3.93 -23.97 -4.48
CA ASP A 120 3.15 -23.40 -5.59
C ASP A 120 2.90 -24.43 -6.72
N LYS A 121 3.89 -25.26 -7.06
CA LYS A 121 3.70 -26.38 -8.00
C LYS A 121 2.61 -27.34 -7.50
N ARG A 122 2.61 -27.69 -6.22
CA ARG A 122 1.59 -28.56 -5.60
C ARG A 122 0.19 -27.93 -5.65
N ARG A 123 0.06 -26.62 -5.44
CA ARG A 123 -1.22 -25.92 -5.53
C ARG A 123 -1.77 -25.88 -6.95
N ARG A 124 -0.91 -25.62 -7.96
CA ARG A 124 -1.30 -25.64 -9.37
C ARG A 124 -1.73 -27.03 -9.85
N GLY A 125 -1.02 -28.07 -9.40
CA GLY A 125 -1.39 -29.45 -9.71
C GLY A 125 -2.74 -29.88 -9.12
N LYS A 126 -3.11 -29.39 -7.93
CA LYS A 126 -4.44 -29.64 -7.35
C LYS A 126 -5.55 -28.90 -8.08
N LYS A 127 -5.32 -27.65 -8.50
CA LYS A 127 -6.32 -26.86 -9.23
C LYS A 127 -6.72 -27.54 -10.54
N ARG A 128 -5.73 -27.99 -11.31
CA ARG A 128 -5.93 -28.74 -12.57
C ARG A 128 -6.69 -30.06 -12.42
N LYS A 129 -6.73 -30.65 -11.22
CA LYS A 129 -7.50 -31.87 -10.96
C LYS A 129 -8.96 -31.58 -10.61
N ASN A 130 -9.25 -30.41 -10.06
CA ASN A 130 -10.62 -29.99 -9.77
C ASN A 130 -11.30 -29.38 -11.02
N ASP A 131 -10.56 -28.65 -11.84
CA ASP A 131 -11.11 -28.02 -13.06
C ASP A 131 -11.56 -29.05 -14.14
N GLY A 132 -11.36 -30.36 -13.92
CA GLY A 132 -11.83 -31.44 -14.81
C GLY A 132 -13.11 -32.14 -14.34
N ASP A 133 -13.63 -31.79 -13.16
CA ASP A 133 -14.94 -32.23 -12.65
C ASP A 133 -16.03 -31.14 -12.86
N ASP A 134 -15.67 -29.98 -13.42
CA ASP A 134 -16.58 -28.84 -13.66
C ASP A 134 -17.31 -28.93 -15.04
N ASP A 135 -17.11 -29.99 -15.82
CA ASP A 135 -17.81 -30.17 -17.13
C ASP A 135 -19.31 -30.50 -16.96
N ASP A 136 -19.76 -30.83 -15.74
CA ASP A 136 -21.17 -30.95 -15.39
C ASP A 136 -21.67 -29.64 -14.74
N ASP A 137 -21.63 -28.54 -15.51
CA ASP A 137 -22.25 -27.27 -15.11
C ASP A 137 -23.75 -27.50 -14.86
N GLU A 138 -24.16 -27.55 -13.60
CA GLU A 138 -25.56 -27.65 -13.11
C GLU A 138 -26.47 -26.55 -13.71
N PHE A 139 -25.87 -25.51 -14.31
CA PHE A 139 -26.55 -24.40 -14.95
C PHE A 139 -26.75 -24.51 -16.47
N SER A 140 -26.23 -25.56 -17.10
CA SER A 140 -26.37 -25.77 -18.55
C SER A 140 -27.83 -25.80 -19.02
N TYR A 141 -28.77 -26.23 -18.16
CA TYR A 141 -30.20 -26.28 -18.43
C TYR A 141 -30.93 -24.91 -18.37
N TYR A 142 -30.31 -23.86 -17.84
CA TYR A 142 -30.93 -22.53 -17.73
C TYR A 142 -30.61 -21.60 -18.92
N GLN A 143 -29.86 -22.08 -19.91
CA GLN A 143 -29.53 -21.30 -21.10
C GLN A 143 -30.54 -21.56 -22.21
N ASP A 144 -31.37 -20.56 -22.49
CA ASP A 144 -32.25 -20.58 -23.65
C ASP A 144 -31.45 -20.25 -24.93
N LYS A 145 -31.51 -21.11 -25.94
CA LYS A 145 -30.74 -20.96 -27.18
C LYS A 145 -31.67 -20.42 -28.26
N PHE A 146 -31.49 -19.16 -28.63
CA PHE A 146 -32.20 -18.54 -29.75
C PHE A 146 -31.30 -18.40 -30.98
N GLU A 147 -31.90 -18.52 -32.16
CA GLU A 147 -31.21 -18.36 -33.44
C GLU A 147 -31.21 -16.90 -33.92
N PHE A 148 -30.19 -16.52 -34.70
CA PHE A 148 -30.13 -15.18 -35.30
C PHE A 148 -31.29 -15.02 -36.30
N GLY A 149 -32.25 -14.16 -35.96
CA GLY A 149 -33.45 -13.92 -36.77
C GLY A 149 -34.75 -14.05 -35.99
N GLU A 150 -34.71 -14.53 -34.75
CA GLU A 150 -35.87 -14.52 -33.86
C GLU A 150 -36.24 -13.08 -33.48
N VAL A 151 -37.45 -12.66 -33.86
CA VAL A 151 -38.00 -11.35 -33.49
C VAL A 151 -38.76 -11.50 -32.17
N VAL A 152 -38.17 -10.98 -31.10
CA VAL A 152 -38.79 -10.92 -29.77
C VAL A 152 -39.99 -9.97 -29.83
N TYR A 153 -41.19 -10.46 -29.51
CA TYR A 153 -42.38 -9.62 -29.37
C TYR A 153 -42.21 -8.66 -28.18
N GLU A 154 -42.69 -7.42 -28.34
CA GLU A 154 -42.71 -6.44 -27.25
C GLU A 154 -43.43 -7.04 -26.03
N PRO A 155 -42.86 -6.92 -24.82
CA PRO A 155 -43.57 -7.39 -23.62
C PRO A 155 -44.90 -6.64 -23.47
N PRO A 156 -45.93 -7.29 -22.89
CA PRO A 156 -47.23 -6.65 -22.72
C PRO A 156 -47.11 -5.33 -21.95
N SER A 157 -47.68 -4.26 -22.49
CA SER A 157 -47.66 -2.93 -21.87
C SER A 157 -48.45 -2.94 -20.56
N LEU A 158 -47.83 -2.46 -19.48
CA LEU A 158 -48.50 -2.34 -18.18
C LEU A 158 -49.40 -1.10 -18.13
N ASP A 159 -50.70 -1.30 -17.91
CA ASP A 159 -51.69 -0.22 -17.63
C ASP A 159 -51.37 0.46 -16.29
N THR A 160 -50.53 1.50 -16.29
CA THR A 160 -50.11 2.23 -15.08
C THR A 160 -51.24 2.99 -14.39
N GLU A 161 -52.34 3.30 -15.08
CA GLU A 161 -53.51 4.00 -14.53
C GLU A 161 -54.28 3.21 -13.45
N LYS A 162 -54.17 1.87 -13.47
CA LYS A 162 -54.81 1.00 -12.47
C LYS A 162 -53.97 0.88 -11.20
N LEU A 163 -52.65 1.08 -11.30
CA LEU A 163 -51.75 1.02 -10.14
C LEU A 163 -51.84 2.29 -9.28
N THR A 164 -51.91 3.47 -9.90
CA THR A 164 -51.91 4.76 -9.19
C THR A 164 -53.18 4.99 -8.36
N ARG A 165 -54.34 4.49 -8.82
CA ARG A 165 -55.61 4.57 -8.07
C ARG A 165 -55.61 3.85 -6.73
N LYS A 166 -54.76 2.82 -6.56
CA LYS A 166 -54.65 2.06 -5.31
C LYS A 166 -53.71 2.69 -4.29
N MET A 167 -52.79 3.55 -4.72
CA MET A 167 -51.81 4.22 -3.84
C MET A 167 -52.46 5.36 -3.03
N ASN A 168 -53.37 6.12 -3.64
CA ASN A 168 -53.96 7.32 -3.02
C ASN A 168 -55.08 7.02 -2.00
N ARG A 169 -55.38 5.75 -1.70
CA ARG A 169 -56.42 5.38 -0.72
C ARG A 169 -55.93 5.23 0.72
N ASN A 170 -54.61 5.29 0.96
CA ASN A 170 -54.01 4.95 2.25
C ASN A 170 -53.15 6.09 2.83
N GLU A 171 -53.47 7.35 2.57
CA GLU A 171 -52.73 8.50 3.10
C GLU A 171 -52.95 8.74 4.61
N GLU A 172 -53.95 8.10 5.24
CA GLU A 172 -54.33 8.38 6.64
C GLU A 172 -53.69 7.46 7.71
N LYS A 173 -52.79 6.54 7.34
CA LYS A 173 -52.10 5.68 8.33
C LYS A 173 -50.59 5.75 8.17
N SER A 174 -50.01 6.88 8.57
CA SER A 174 -48.58 7.02 8.81
C SER A 174 -48.16 6.15 10.00
N ARG A 175 -47.94 4.86 9.75
CA ARG A 175 -47.26 3.98 10.72
C ARG A 175 -45.82 4.46 10.82
N SER A 176 -45.45 5.06 11.95
CA SER A 176 -44.06 5.40 12.24
C SER A 176 -43.26 4.10 12.36
N PHE A 177 -42.51 3.77 11.31
CA PHE A 177 -41.55 2.68 11.39
C PHE A 177 -40.44 3.11 12.35
N LEU A 178 -40.25 2.33 13.42
CA LEU A 178 -39.24 2.54 14.46
C LEU A 178 -37.83 2.83 13.90
N PHE A 179 -37.54 2.31 12.70
CA PHE A 179 -36.29 2.57 11.98
C PHE A 179 -36.17 4.01 11.46
N MET A 180 -37.24 4.60 10.94
CA MET A 180 -37.26 6.00 10.50
C MET A 180 -37.15 6.96 11.68
N GLU A 181 -37.73 6.60 12.82
CA GLU A 181 -37.65 7.38 14.06
C GLU A 181 -36.20 7.46 14.57
N LYS A 182 -35.49 6.32 14.61
CA LYS A 182 -34.05 6.25 14.94
C LYS A 182 -33.13 6.95 13.94
N LEU A 183 -33.58 7.14 12.71
CA LEU A 183 -32.85 7.91 11.70
C LEU A 183 -33.00 9.42 11.92
N LYS A 184 -34.17 9.87 12.41
CA LYS A 184 -34.42 11.27 12.77
C LYS A 184 -33.70 11.68 14.06
N GLU A 185 -33.70 10.83 15.07
CA GLU A 185 -32.92 11.07 16.32
C GLU A 185 -31.43 11.31 16.06
N LYS A 186 -30.87 10.78 14.97
CA LYS A 186 -29.48 11.01 14.59
C LYS A 186 -29.20 12.38 13.94
N GLN A 187 -30.24 13.15 13.59
CA GLN A 187 -30.09 14.44 12.91
C GLN A 187 -30.22 15.65 13.84
N ASP A 188 -30.87 15.52 15.00
CA ASP A 188 -31.15 16.65 15.90
C ASP A 188 -30.01 16.98 16.88
N GLU A 189 -28.96 16.14 16.95
CA GLU A 189 -27.73 16.46 17.71
C GLU A 189 -26.69 17.15 16.83
N SER A 190 -26.56 18.45 17.04
CA SER A 190 -25.69 19.41 16.36
C SER A 190 -24.18 19.05 16.30
N SER A 191 -23.75 18.51 15.14
CA SER A 191 -22.41 18.61 14.48
C SER A 191 -21.14 17.98 15.11
N PRO A 192 -20.07 17.62 14.33
CA PRO A 192 -19.89 17.75 12.88
C PRO A 192 -19.58 16.42 12.12
N SER A 193 -20.05 16.37 10.88
CA SER A 193 -19.50 15.63 9.73
C SER A 193 -18.86 14.25 9.98
N ASN A 194 -19.68 13.21 10.18
CA ASN A 194 -19.25 11.85 9.82
C ASN A 194 -19.67 11.54 8.39
N LYS A 195 -18.92 12.11 7.44
CA LYS A 195 -18.77 11.49 6.12
C LYS A 195 -18.34 10.02 6.35
N PRO A 196 -18.94 9.02 5.68
CA PRO A 196 -18.44 7.65 5.74
C PRO A 196 -17.13 7.59 4.94
N SER A 197 -16.05 8.08 5.54
CA SER A 197 -14.71 7.99 5.01
C SER A 197 -13.83 7.40 6.09
N LYS A 198 -13.44 6.14 5.90
CA LYS A 198 -12.04 5.68 5.87
C LYS A 198 -12.03 4.19 6.17
N LYS A 199 -11.42 3.47 5.23
CA LYS A 199 -10.95 2.08 5.32
C LYS A 199 -10.55 1.76 6.76
N ALA A 200 -11.08 0.66 7.31
CA ALA A 200 -10.74 0.15 8.64
C ALA A 200 -9.23 0.28 8.88
N ALA A 201 -8.85 1.10 9.86
CA ALA A 201 -7.45 1.33 10.20
C ALA A 201 -6.79 -0.03 10.50
N LYS A 202 -5.69 -0.35 9.82
CA LYS A 202 -4.96 -1.60 10.07
C LYS A 202 -4.36 -1.54 11.47
N ILE A 203 -5.05 -2.17 12.44
CA ILE A 203 -4.55 -2.36 13.80
C ILE A 203 -3.19 -3.10 13.72
N PRO A 204 -2.14 -2.66 14.44
CA PRO A 204 -0.83 -3.34 14.48
C PRO A 204 -0.95 -4.81 14.92
N ALA A 205 -0.08 -5.69 14.41
CA ALA A 205 -0.16 -7.13 14.64
C ALA A 205 -0.12 -7.52 16.14
N GLY A 206 0.68 -6.83 16.96
CA GLY A 206 0.71 -7.05 18.41
C GLY A 206 -0.61 -6.71 19.09
N ARG A 207 -1.23 -5.58 18.71
CA ARG A 207 -2.53 -5.18 19.27
C ARG A 207 -3.68 -6.08 18.80
N ARG A 208 -3.58 -6.66 17.58
CA ARG A 208 -4.54 -7.66 17.09
C ARG A 208 -4.53 -8.94 17.92
N ARG A 209 -3.35 -9.41 18.35
CA ARG A 209 -3.25 -10.62 19.20
C ARG A 209 -3.95 -10.41 20.54
N ILE A 210 -3.69 -9.28 21.20
CA ILE A 210 -4.31 -8.92 22.47
C ILE A 210 -5.84 -8.86 22.33
N LEU A 211 -6.36 -8.22 21.29
CA LEU A 211 -7.81 -8.12 21.06
C LEU A 211 -8.45 -9.49 20.76
N GLU A 212 -7.74 -10.37 20.05
CA GLU A 212 -8.23 -11.72 19.76
C GLU A 212 -8.20 -12.61 21.01
N GLU A 213 -7.18 -12.49 21.86
CA GLU A 213 -7.09 -13.16 23.17
C GLU A 213 -8.23 -12.72 24.10
N GLU A 214 -8.48 -11.41 24.20
CA GLU A 214 -9.60 -10.85 24.97
C GLU A 214 -10.94 -11.37 24.44
N ARG A 215 -11.12 -11.40 23.12
CA ARG A 215 -12.32 -11.94 22.46
C ARG A 215 -12.51 -13.42 22.79
N GLN A 216 -11.48 -14.24 22.68
CA GLN A 216 -11.54 -15.67 22.97
C GLN A 216 -11.93 -15.91 24.43
N ARG A 217 -11.31 -15.20 25.37
CA ARG A 217 -11.63 -15.27 26.81
C ARG A 217 -13.11 -14.99 27.09
N VAL A 218 -13.68 -13.94 26.46
CA VAL A 218 -15.10 -13.60 26.63
C VAL A 218 -16.00 -14.67 26.02
N VAL A 219 -15.66 -15.19 24.84
CA VAL A 219 -16.44 -16.24 24.18
C VAL A 219 -16.44 -17.54 24.99
N GLU A 220 -15.29 -17.94 25.53
CA GLU A 220 -15.17 -19.13 26.39
C GLU A 220 -15.96 -18.97 27.68
N ALA A 221 -15.83 -17.83 28.36
CA ALA A 221 -16.63 -17.52 29.55
C ALA A 221 -18.13 -17.54 29.27
N TYR A 222 -18.56 -16.98 28.12
CA TYR A 222 -19.95 -17.03 27.71
C TYR A 222 -20.42 -18.47 27.44
N ARG A 223 -19.60 -19.27 26.73
CA ARG A 223 -19.91 -20.68 26.44
C ARG A 223 -20.03 -21.51 27.70
N SER A 224 -19.13 -21.36 28.66
CA SER A 224 -19.20 -22.07 29.94
C SER A 224 -20.45 -21.69 30.72
N MET A 225 -20.76 -20.39 30.82
CA MET A 225 -22.00 -19.92 31.44
C MET A 225 -23.26 -20.48 30.76
N LYS A 226 -23.29 -20.55 29.42
CA LYS A 226 -24.43 -21.10 28.68
C LYS A 226 -24.56 -22.61 28.88
N ALA A 227 -23.44 -23.33 28.96
CA ALA A 227 -23.44 -24.76 29.25
C ALA A 227 -24.00 -25.04 30.65
N SER A 228 -23.51 -24.33 31.67
CA SER A 228 -24.00 -24.46 33.05
C SER A 228 -25.48 -24.09 33.20
N LYS A 229 -25.95 -23.06 32.48
CA LYS A 229 -27.38 -22.72 32.45
C LYS A 229 -28.21 -23.84 31.85
N HIS A 230 -27.74 -24.46 30.77
CA HIS A 230 -28.47 -25.55 30.13
C HIS A 230 -28.54 -26.80 31.00
N SER A 231 -27.45 -27.15 31.71
CA SER A 231 -27.46 -28.27 32.65
C SER A 231 -28.37 -28.02 33.86
N LEU A 232 -28.40 -26.79 34.40
CA LEU A 232 -29.34 -26.43 35.47
C LEU A 232 -30.80 -26.56 35.03
N THR A 233 -31.12 -26.14 33.80
CA THR A 233 -32.49 -26.29 33.27
C THR A 233 -32.89 -27.76 33.16
N GLN A 234 -31.98 -28.65 32.72
CA GLN A 234 -32.26 -30.09 32.62
C GLN A 234 -32.48 -30.75 34.00
N GLN A 235 -31.75 -30.33 35.02
CA GLN A 235 -31.93 -30.82 36.40
C GLN A 235 -33.22 -30.33 37.05
N SER A 236 -33.74 -29.18 36.63
CA SER A 236 -35.01 -28.63 37.14
C SER A 236 -36.25 -29.22 36.44
N THR A 237 -36.07 -29.94 35.34
CA THR A 237 -37.15 -30.57 34.56
C THR A 237 -37.31 -32.07 34.82
N MET A 238 -36.52 -32.64 35.74
CA MET A 238 -36.72 -33.96 36.32
C MET A 238 -37.18 -33.82 37.77
#